data_AF-B0NTH6-F1
#
_entry.id   AF-B0NTH6-F1
#
_cell.length_a   1.000
_cell.length_b   1.000
_cell.length_c   1.000
_cell.angle_alpha   90.00
_cell.angle_beta   90.00
_cell.angle_gamma   90.00
#
_symmetry.space_group_name_H-M   'P 1'
#
loop_
_entity.id
_entity.type
_entity.pdbx_description
1 polymer ?
#
loop_
_entity_poly.entity_id
_entity_poly.type
_entity_poly.pdbx_seq_one_letter_code
_entity_poly.pdbx_strand_id
1 'polypeptide(L)'
;MKKSILLMGLAALIASCSDDDRNNDTDNQHLVSPSMAVSISNTDGRQSPFTGILTIMPCDANSSIYYGNYVKGKLSPFYGYYRVKDGSFHDNSINREISLPIGTYNMIYWGTPQYQTPIYAHPAIKEAAHSIGADMSKQSLGLFRISADTIYYPVFDLVYATQPVNIGSESLSGSLKRVVAGIKVVLKDKDNAVLSSSIDSVSVRITNIYSELNYYTGKPQGTPRTIAFPLIRSNDGTQMSNSTVMLFPSAGKPEFQLAIILKNGNVKSFRQALSSPLDANAKLTLTLSLGDIFSEESSGDFTIDDWNEKNENIDIPIIE
;
A
#
# COMPACT_ATOMS: atom_id res chain seq x y z
N MET A 1 -33.75 55.65 -12.73
CA MET A 1 -35.14 55.15 -12.77
C MET A 1 -35.15 53.82 -13.53
N LYS A 2 -35.74 52.79 -12.90
CA LYS A 2 -36.43 51.58 -13.44
C LYS A 2 -35.80 50.84 -14.64
N LYS A 3 -35.29 49.62 -14.40
CA LYS A 3 -35.87 48.28 -14.74
C LYS A 3 -35.88 48.02 -16.26
N SER A 4 -35.34 46.90 -16.76
CA SER A 4 -36.04 45.61 -16.70
C SER A 4 -35.12 44.41 -16.94
N ILE A 5 -35.36 43.36 -16.15
CA ILE A 5 -34.98 41.97 -16.37
C ILE A 5 -35.84 41.42 -17.52
N LEU A 6 -35.26 40.65 -18.43
CA LEU A 6 -36.01 39.63 -19.16
C LEU A 6 -35.22 38.31 -19.14
N LEU A 7 -35.73 37.39 -18.34
CA LEU A 7 -35.41 35.97 -18.34
C LEU A 7 -36.13 35.36 -19.56
N MET A 8 -35.41 34.68 -20.45
CA MET A 8 -36.03 33.88 -21.51
C MET A 8 -35.56 32.44 -21.34
N GLY A 9 -36.47 31.59 -20.84
CA GLY A 9 -36.28 30.16 -20.75
C GLY A 9 -36.30 29.54 -22.15
N LEU A 10 -35.38 28.61 -22.39
CA LEU A 10 -35.42 27.77 -23.58
C LEU A 10 -36.03 26.42 -23.20
N ALA A 11 -37.20 26.17 -23.80
CA ALA A 11 -37.99 24.96 -23.62
C ALA A 11 -37.24 23.72 -24.14
N ALA A 12 -37.37 22.64 -23.39
CA ALA A 12 -36.98 21.30 -23.81
C ALA A 12 -37.86 20.84 -24.99
N LEU A 13 -37.21 20.46 -26.09
CA LEU A 13 -37.86 19.71 -27.17
C LEU A 13 -37.60 18.22 -26.93
N ILE A 14 -38.62 17.54 -26.43
CA ILE A 14 -38.78 16.09 -26.50
C ILE A 14 -39.24 15.75 -27.92
N ALA A 15 -38.34 15.18 -28.71
CA ALA A 15 -38.70 14.46 -29.93
C ALA A 15 -38.53 12.96 -29.66
N SER A 16 -39.67 12.27 -29.64
CA SER A 16 -39.80 10.83 -29.48
C SER A 16 -39.62 10.12 -30.82
N CYS A 17 -38.78 9.09 -30.79
CA CYS A 17 -38.72 7.86 -31.60
C CYS A 17 -38.90 7.94 -33.12
N SER A 18 -37.80 7.66 -33.81
CA SER A 18 -37.81 6.77 -34.98
C SER A 18 -37.17 5.47 -34.53
N ASP A 19 -37.96 4.40 -34.47
CA ASP A 19 -37.49 3.02 -34.37
C ASP A 19 -36.63 2.72 -35.60
N ASP A 20 -35.31 2.69 -35.40
CA ASP A 20 -34.45 1.87 -36.22
C ASP A 20 -33.86 0.82 -35.27
N ASP A 21 -34.58 -0.29 -35.16
CA ASP A 21 -34.08 -1.59 -34.70
C ASP A 21 -32.95 -2.02 -35.65
N ARG A 22 -31.80 -1.37 -35.52
CA ARG A 22 -30.54 -2.01 -35.87
C ARG A 22 -30.18 -2.88 -34.70
N ASN A 23 -30.66 -4.12 -34.81
CA ASN A 23 -30.07 -5.30 -34.21
C ASN A 23 -28.54 -5.24 -34.44
N ASN A 24 -27.84 -4.57 -33.54
CA ASN A 24 -26.44 -4.84 -33.32
C ASN A 24 -26.43 -6.14 -32.51
N ASP A 25 -26.58 -7.24 -33.25
CA ASP A 25 -25.92 -8.51 -32.95
C ASP A 25 -24.42 -8.22 -32.84
N THR A 26 -24.00 -7.58 -31.74
CA THR A 26 -22.61 -7.59 -31.33
C THR A 26 -22.47 -8.82 -30.47
N ASP A 27 -22.01 -9.89 -31.11
CA ASP A 27 -21.49 -11.14 -30.54
C ASP A 27 -21.98 -11.49 -29.13
N ASN A 28 -22.71 -12.60 -29.01
CA ASN A 28 -22.77 -13.40 -27.79
C ASN A 28 -21.35 -13.90 -27.43
N GLN A 29 -20.43 -13.00 -27.05
CA GLN A 29 -19.19 -13.37 -26.40
C GLN A 29 -19.59 -14.04 -25.10
N HIS A 30 -19.41 -15.36 -25.04
CA HIS A 30 -19.64 -16.14 -23.84
C HIS A 30 -18.65 -15.68 -22.77
N LEU A 31 -19.10 -14.75 -21.92
CA LEU A 31 -18.32 -14.22 -20.81
C LEU A 31 -18.25 -15.23 -19.68
N VAL A 32 -17.06 -15.39 -19.11
CA VAL A 32 -16.79 -16.33 -18.03
C VAL A 32 -16.25 -15.57 -16.83
N SER A 33 -16.81 -15.86 -15.66
CA SER A 33 -16.25 -15.49 -14.35
C SER A 33 -15.57 -16.72 -13.74
N PRO A 34 -14.22 -16.79 -13.72
CA PRO A 34 -13.54 -17.94 -13.16
C PRO A 34 -13.62 -17.96 -11.62
N SER A 35 -13.55 -19.16 -11.05
CA SER A 35 -13.34 -19.34 -9.60
C SER A 35 -11.94 -18.85 -9.18
N MET A 36 -11.70 -18.67 -7.88
CA MET A 36 -10.45 -18.10 -7.36
C MET A 36 -9.82 -18.94 -6.25
N ALA A 37 -8.49 -19.01 -6.26
CA ALA A 37 -7.66 -19.63 -5.21
C ALA A 37 -6.32 -18.89 -5.08
N VAL A 38 -6.25 -17.88 -4.22
CA VAL A 38 -5.07 -16.99 -4.11
C VAL A 38 -4.36 -17.15 -2.78
N SER A 39 -3.03 -17.22 -2.82
CA SER A 39 -2.16 -17.41 -1.65
C SER A 39 -1.07 -16.34 -1.55
N ILE A 40 -0.50 -16.16 -0.37
CA ILE A 40 0.72 -15.37 -0.14
C ILE A 40 1.90 -16.34 -0.02
N SER A 41 3.00 -16.03 -0.69
CA SER A 41 4.31 -16.65 -0.48
C SER A 41 4.92 -16.16 0.84
N ASN A 42 5.11 -17.08 1.79
CA ASN A 42 5.78 -16.79 3.05
C ASN A 42 7.31 -16.93 2.90
N THR A 43 8.04 -16.39 3.88
CA THR A 43 9.52 -16.35 3.90
C THR A 43 10.18 -17.72 4.04
N ASP A 44 9.47 -18.70 4.60
CA ASP A 44 9.91 -20.08 4.74
C ASP A 44 9.60 -20.96 3.52
N GLY A 45 9.10 -20.35 2.44
CA GLY A 45 8.72 -21.06 1.21
C GLY A 45 7.36 -21.73 1.27
N ARG A 46 6.62 -21.66 2.39
CA ARG A 46 5.22 -22.10 2.46
C ARG A 46 4.29 -21.06 1.86
N GLN A 47 3.08 -21.49 1.52
CA GLN A 47 2.01 -20.61 1.07
C GLN A 47 0.91 -20.56 2.11
N SER A 48 0.43 -19.36 2.41
CA SER A 48 -0.72 -19.12 3.28
C SER A 48 -1.91 -18.61 2.44
N PRO A 49 -3.16 -18.98 2.76
CA PRO A 49 -4.31 -18.45 2.04
C PRO A 49 -4.42 -16.93 2.23
N PHE A 50 -4.68 -16.19 1.15
CA PHE A 50 -4.80 -14.73 1.20
C PHE A 50 -6.11 -14.30 1.87
N THR A 51 -6.03 -13.33 2.79
CA THR A 51 -7.20 -12.63 3.34
C THR A 51 -6.96 -11.13 3.23
N GLY A 52 -7.90 -10.39 2.65
CA GLY A 52 -7.79 -8.95 2.44
C GLY A 52 -8.51 -8.47 1.18
N ILE A 53 -8.07 -7.32 0.66
CA ILE A 53 -8.56 -6.77 -0.60
C ILE A 53 -7.65 -7.23 -1.73
N LEU A 54 -8.23 -7.78 -2.80
CA LEU A 54 -7.51 -8.17 -4.00
C LEU A 54 -8.07 -7.44 -5.22
N THR A 55 -7.17 -6.94 -6.05
CA THR A 55 -7.48 -6.35 -7.34
C THR A 55 -6.78 -7.12 -8.45
N ILE A 56 -7.50 -7.34 -9.56
CA ILE A 56 -7.01 -8.13 -10.69
C ILE A 56 -7.23 -7.34 -11.97
N MET A 57 -6.15 -7.09 -12.70
CA MET A 57 -6.16 -6.32 -13.94
C MET A 57 -5.84 -7.27 -15.10
N PRO A 58 -6.84 -7.58 -15.96
CA PRO A 58 -6.62 -8.35 -17.17
C PRO A 58 -5.85 -7.52 -18.20
N CYS A 59 -4.78 -8.10 -18.72
CA CYS A 59 -4.03 -7.58 -19.85
C CYS A 59 -4.09 -8.56 -21.02
N ASP A 60 -3.85 -8.06 -22.24
CA ASP A 60 -3.73 -8.91 -23.42
C ASP A 60 -2.64 -9.98 -23.19
N ALA A 61 -2.84 -11.16 -23.79
CA ALA A 61 -1.93 -12.29 -23.65
C ALA A 61 -0.46 -11.89 -23.83
N ASN A 62 0.39 -12.33 -22.90
CA ASN A 62 1.84 -12.06 -22.91
C ASN A 62 2.22 -10.58 -23.03
N SER A 63 1.37 -9.67 -22.54
CA SER A 63 1.61 -8.23 -22.59
C SER A 63 1.31 -7.55 -21.25
N SER A 64 1.65 -6.26 -21.18
CA SER A 64 1.22 -5.32 -20.14
C SER A 64 0.09 -4.40 -20.59
N ILE A 65 -0.52 -4.65 -21.75
CA ILE A 65 -1.57 -3.79 -22.31
C ILE A 65 -2.90 -4.13 -21.63
N TYR A 66 -3.46 -3.17 -20.91
CA TYR A 66 -4.66 -3.38 -20.12
C TYR A 66 -5.88 -3.60 -21.03
N TYR A 67 -6.48 -4.77 -20.90
CA TYR A 67 -7.67 -5.15 -21.67
C TYR A 67 -8.93 -4.50 -21.10
N GLY A 68 -9.03 -4.44 -19.76
CA GLY A 68 -10.25 -4.04 -19.06
C GLY A 68 -11.04 -5.23 -18.53
N ASN A 69 -12.30 -5.00 -18.19
CA ASN A 69 -13.21 -6.02 -17.69
C ASN A 69 -14.64 -5.74 -18.18
N TYR A 70 -15.41 -6.79 -18.47
CA TYR A 70 -16.83 -6.60 -18.75
C TYR A 70 -17.59 -6.41 -17.43
N VAL A 71 -18.32 -5.31 -17.34
CA VAL A 71 -19.21 -5.01 -16.22
C VAL A 71 -20.60 -4.85 -16.79
N LYS A 72 -21.54 -5.71 -16.34
CA LYS A 72 -22.91 -5.76 -16.88
C LYS A 72 -22.93 -5.91 -18.41
N GLY A 73 -22.09 -6.80 -18.94
CA GLY A 73 -22.00 -7.10 -20.37
C GLY A 73 -21.30 -6.05 -21.22
N LYS A 74 -20.75 -4.98 -20.63
CA LYS A 74 -20.04 -3.92 -21.37
C LYS A 74 -18.58 -3.86 -20.97
N LEU A 75 -17.67 -3.87 -21.95
CA LEU A 75 -16.25 -3.67 -21.71
C LEU A 75 -16.00 -2.30 -21.07
N SER A 76 -15.24 -2.29 -19.98
CA SER A 76 -15.03 -1.12 -19.13
C SER A 76 -13.57 -1.07 -18.64
N PRO A 77 -13.08 0.12 -18.25
CA PRO A 77 -11.74 0.25 -17.65
C PRO A 77 -11.68 -0.30 -16.22
N PHE A 78 -12.79 -0.76 -15.64
CA PHE A 78 -12.80 -1.25 -14.26
C PHE A 78 -12.07 -2.58 -14.15
N TYR A 79 -11.21 -2.72 -13.14
CA TYR A 79 -10.54 -3.97 -12.82
C TYR A 79 -11.38 -4.85 -11.88
N GLY A 80 -11.05 -6.13 -11.78
CA GLY A 80 -11.67 -7.04 -10.82
C GLY A 80 -11.32 -6.62 -9.39
N TYR A 81 -12.30 -6.57 -8.50
CA TYR A 81 -12.14 -6.13 -7.12
C TYR A 81 -12.82 -7.11 -6.19
N TYR A 82 -12.08 -7.67 -5.24
CA TYR A 82 -12.54 -8.77 -4.41
C TYR A 82 -12.19 -8.55 -2.95
N ARG A 83 -13.14 -8.82 -2.07
CA ARG A 83 -12.88 -9.17 -0.69
C ARG A 83 -12.63 -10.67 -0.62
N VAL A 84 -11.42 -11.03 -0.23
CA VAL A 84 -10.97 -12.42 -0.17
C VAL A 84 -10.81 -12.80 1.29
N LYS A 85 -11.31 -13.99 1.64
CA LYS A 85 -11.14 -14.59 2.96
C LYS A 85 -10.68 -16.02 2.76
N ASP A 86 -9.57 -16.35 3.41
CA ASP A 86 -8.96 -17.69 3.41
C ASP A 86 -8.75 -18.22 1.97
N GLY A 87 -8.27 -17.34 1.08
CA GLY A 87 -7.93 -17.65 -0.32
C GLY A 87 -9.13 -17.78 -1.27
N SER A 88 -10.35 -17.61 -0.76
CA SER A 88 -11.61 -17.76 -1.48
C SER A 88 -12.43 -16.47 -1.49
N PHE A 89 -13.39 -16.38 -2.42
CA PHE A 89 -14.33 -15.26 -2.43
C PHE A 89 -15.12 -15.22 -1.13
N HIS A 90 -15.14 -14.05 -0.49
CA HIS A 90 -16.15 -13.78 0.50
C HIS A 90 -17.35 -13.17 -0.22
N ASP A 91 -18.47 -13.91 -0.27
CA ASP A 91 -19.69 -13.48 -0.96
C ASP A 91 -20.18 -12.15 -0.40
N ASN A 92 -20.09 -11.12 -1.23
CA ASN A 92 -20.36 -9.75 -0.84
C ASN A 92 -20.81 -8.97 -2.07
N SER A 93 -21.90 -8.22 -1.93
CA SER A 93 -22.50 -7.37 -2.97
C SER A 93 -21.56 -6.28 -3.51
N ILE A 94 -20.39 -6.08 -2.89
CA ILE A 94 -19.38 -5.09 -3.27
C ILE A 94 -18.35 -5.65 -4.27
N ASN A 95 -18.22 -6.98 -4.40
CA ASN A 95 -17.23 -7.57 -5.31
C ASN A 95 -17.55 -7.18 -6.77
N ARG A 96 -16.49 -6.88 -7.52
CA ARG A 96 -16.54 -6.73 -8.98
C ARG A 96 -15.79 -7.90 -9.58
N GLU A 97 -16.54 -8.88 -10.08
CA GLU A 97 -15.96 -10.06 -10.68
C GLU A 97 -15.31 -9.74 -12.03
N ILE A 98 -14.21 -10.44 -12.31
CA ILE A 98 -13.67 -10.62 -13.65
C ILE A 98 -14.73 -11.35 -14.48
N SER A 99 -15.07 -10.77 -15.61
CA SER A 99 -15.96 -11.32 -16.61
C SER A 99 -15.33 -11.04 -17.97
N LEU A 100 -14.84 -12.09 -18.61
CA LEU A 100 -14.04 -11.97 -19.83
C LEU A 100 -14.47 -13.03 -20.86
N PRO A 101 -14.32 -12.76 -22.16
CA PRO A 101 -14.40 -13.79 -23.18
C PRO A 101 -13.39 -14.91 -22.92
N ILE A 102 -13.73 -16.14 -23.32
CA ILE A 102 -12.81 -17.28 -23.30
C ILE A 102 -11.53 -16.92 -24.07
N GLY A 103 -10.38 -17.17 -23.44
CA GLY A 103 -9.07 -16.82 -24.02
C GLY A 103 -7.97 -16.71 -22.98
N THR A 104 -6.74 -16.56 -23.44
CA THR A 104 -5.57 -16.36 -22.59
C THR A 104 -5.39 -14.88 -22.29
N TYR A 105 -5.21 -14.53 -21.02
CA TYR A 105 -4.92 -13.17 -20.56
C TYR A 105 -3.73 -13.19 -19.64
N ASN A 106 -2.96 -12.11 -19.63
CA ASN A 106 -1.97 -11.91 -18.59
C ASN A 106 -2.60 -11.15 -17.43
N MET A 107 -2.64 -11.75 -16.24
CA MET A 107 -3.32 -11.19 -15.09
C MET A 107 -2.32 -10.53 -14.15
N ILE A 108 -2.56 -9.28 -13.79
CA ILE A 108 -1.80 -8.56 -12.75
C ILE A 108 -2.63 -8.57 -11.46
N TYR A 109 -2.03 -9.00 -10.36
CA TYR A 109 -2.66 -9.07 -9.05
C TYR A 109 -2.00 -8.09 -8.10
N TRP A 110 -2.81 -7.24 -7.46
CA TRP A 110 -2.38 -6.39 -6.37
C TRP A 110 -3.30 -6.61 -5.18
N GLY A 111 -2.70 -6.94 -4.02
CA GLY A 111 -3.43 -7.23 -2.79
C GLY A 111 -2.99 -6.36 -1.63
N THR A 112 -3.94 -6.03 -0.76
CA THR A 112 -3.72 -5.41 0.54
C THR A 112 -4.15 -6.43 1.61
N PRO A 113 -3.19 -7.15 2.24
CA PRO A 113 -3.50 -8.14 3.25
C PRO A 113 -4.21 -7.52 4.47
N GLN A 114 -5.11 -8.29 5.08
CA GLN A 114 -5.74 -7.94 6.34
C GLN A 114 -5.09 -8.72 7.48
N TYR A 115 -4.74 -8.01 8.56
CA TYR A 115 -4.06 -8.58 9.72
C TYR A 115 -4.96 -8.60 10.96
N GLN A 116 -4.65 -9.53 11.87
CA GLN A 116 -5.18 -9.50 13.24
C GLN A 116 -4.45 -8.46 14.09
N THR A 117 -3.14 -8.31 13.89
CA THR A 117 -2.32 -7.27 14.52
C THR A 117 -2.44 -5.94 13.76
N PRO A 118 -2.63 -4.79 14.43
CA PRO A 118 -2.79 -3.53 13.72
C PRO A 118 -1.50 -3.11 13.02
N ILE A 119 -1.62 -2.65 11.77
CA ILE A 119 -0.58 -1.89 11.05
C ILE A 119 -0.82 -0.38 11.22
N TYR A 120 0.14 0.46 10.81
CA TYR A 120 -0.02 1.91 10.86
C TYR A 120 -1.35 2.37 10.23
N ALA A 121 -2.09 3.23 10.93
CA ALA A 121 -3.49 3.53 10.61
C ALA A 121 -3.71 4.60 9.52
N HIS A 122 -2.66 5.31 9.10
CA HIS A 122 -2.77 6.41 8.13
C HIS A 122 -1.88 6.24 6.88
N PRO A 123 -1.92 5.08 6.19
CA PRO A 123 -1.21 4.91 4.94
C PRO A 123 -1.87 5.70 3.81
N ALA A 124 -1.08 6.12 2.82
CA ALA A 124 -1.60 6.75 1.60
C ALA A 124 -0.68 6.47 0.40
N ILE A 125 -1.30 6.20 -0.75
CA ILE A 125 -0.59 6.03 -2.02
C ILE A 125 -1.28 6.83 -3.13
N LYS A 126 -0.53 7.17 -4.16
CA LYS A 126 -1.05 7.60 -5.45
C LYS A 126 -1.35 6.35 -6.27
N GLU A 127 -2.61 6.18 -6.61
CA GLU A 127 -3.08 5.08 -7.45
C GLU A 127 -2.62 5.22 -8.91
N ALA A 128 -2.48 4.07 -9.58
CA ALA A 128 -2.26 4.03 -11.02
C ALA A 128 -3.54 4.43 -11.78
N ALA A 129 -3.38 4.93 -13.00
CA ALA A 129 -4.51 5.17 -13.89
C ALA A 129 -4.83 3.89 -14.69
N HIS A 130 -6.12 3.58 -14.81
CA HIS A 130 -6.60 2.45 -15.61
C HIS A 130 -7.43 2.96 -16.78
N SER A 131 -6.94 2.74 -18.00
CA SER A 131 -7.68 2.95 -19.22
C SER A 131 -7.43 1.80 -20.19
N ILE A 132 -8.47 1.37 -20.89
CA ILE A 132 -8.37 0.29 -21.87
C ILE A 132 -7.30 0.64 -22.91
N GLY A 133 -6.42 -0.31 -23.21
CA GLY A 133 -5.28 -0.15 -24.12
C GLY A 133 -4.06 0.54 -23.50
N ALA A 134 -4.11 0.96 -22.23
CA ALA A 134 -2.94 1.53 -21.56
C ALA A 134 -1.88 0.46 -21.28
N ASP A 135 -0.63 0.86 -21.41
CA ASP A 135 0.52 0.03 -21.03
C ASP A 135 0.76 0.12 -19.52
N MET A 136 0.41 -0.93 -18.78
CA MET A 136 0.56 -1.02 -17.34
C MET A 136 2.03 -1.02 -16.89
N SER A 137 2.98 -1.31 -17.77
CA SER A 137 4.40 -1.20 -17.46
C SER A 137 4.89 0.25 -17.34
N LYS A 138 4.10 1.20 -17.84
CA LYS A 138 4.32 2.64 -17.72
C LYS A 138 3.51 3.29 -16.61
N GLN A 139 2.70 2.50 -15.89
CA GLN A 139 1.96 2.94 -14.72
C GLN A 139 2.75 2.61 -13.44
N SER A 140 2.43 3.32 -12.35
CA SER A 140 3.03 3.06 -11.05
C SER A 140 2.06 3.35 -9.91
N LEU A 141 2.28 2.64 -8.80
CA LEU A 141 1.83 3.09 -7.48
C LEU A 141 2.87 4.05 -6.94
N GLY A 142 2.46 5.20 -6.43
CA GLY A 142 3.38 6.25 -5.98
C GLY A 142 3.19 6.63 -4.51
N LEU A 143 4.20 7.24 -3.92
CA LEU A 143 4.07 7.88 -2.61
C LEU A 143 3.11 9.07 -2.64
N PHE A 144 2.35 9.26 -1.58
CA PHE A 144 1.49 10.43 -1.40
C PHE A 144 2.19 11.49 -0.53
N ARG A 145 2.20 12.74 -0.99
CA ARG A 145 2.93 13.85 -0.36
C ARG A 145 2.12 14.45 0.80
N ILE A 146 2.74 14.71 1.95
CA ILE A 146 2.08 15.27 3.15
C ILE A 146 1.92 16.80 3.07
N SER A 147 2.97 17.49 2.62
CA SER A 147 3.04 18.96 2.65
C SER A 147 3.72 19.52 1.39
N ALA A 148 3.86 20.85 1.29
CA ALA A 148 4.64 21.49 0.24
C ALA A 148 6.16 21.23 0.32
N ASP A 149 6.64 20.52 1.35
CA ASP A 149 8.02 20.06 1.52
C ASP A 149 8.25 18.67 0.87
N THR A 150 9.43 18.07 0.99
CA THR A 150 9.80 16.79 0.34
C THR A 150 9.41 15.53 1.12
N ILE A 151 8.36 15.59 1.95
CA ILE A 151 7.96 14.52 2.88
C ILE A 151 6.67 13.82 2.43
N TYR A 152 6.64 12.49 2.63
CA TYR A 152 5.59 11.59 2.14
C TYR A 152 5.03 10.69 3.25
N TYR A 153 3.79 10.23 3.05
CA TYR A 153 3.13 9.27 3.95
C TYR A 153 3.70 7.86 3.80
N PRO A 154 3.62 7.04 4.85
CA PRO A 154 3.74 5.58 4.73
C PRO A 154 2.72 5.00 3.75
N VAL A 155 2.99 3.78 3.28
CA VAL A 155 2.13 3.08 2.31
C VAL A 155 1.34 1.95 2.97
N PHE A 156 0.41 1.35 2.23
CA PHE A 156 -0.26 0.13 2.64
C PHE A 156 0.71 -1.06 2.62
N ASP A 157 0.37 -2.15 3.31
CA ASP A 157 1.00 -3.42 2.98
C ASP A 157 0.52 -3.89 1.60
N LEU A 158 1.46 -4.16 0.70
CA LEU A 158 1.17 -4.51 -0.68
C LEU A 158 1.85 -5.82 -1.05
N VAL A 159 1.04 -6.70 -1.62
CA VAL A 159 1.47 -7.95 -2.22
C VAL A 159 1.11 -7.98 -3.70
N TYR A 160 1.93 -8.66 -4.49
CA TYR A 160 1.91 -8.58 -5.94
C TYR A 160 2.16 -9.94 -6.59
N ALA A 161 1.49 -10.19 -7.73
CA ALA A 161 1.86 -11.25 -8.66
C ALA A 161 1.46 -10.88 -10.10
N THR A 162 2.09 -11.56 -11.07
CA THR A 162 1.61 -11.60 -12.44
C THR A 162 1.67 -13.02 -12.97
N GLN A 163 0.62 -13.45 -13.66
CA GLN A 163 0.62 -14.76 -14.32
C GLN A 163 -0.37 -14.80 -15.50
N PRO A 164 -0.06 -15.57 -16.56
CA PRO A 164 -1.03 -15.88 -17.60
C PRO A 164 -2.12 -16.81 -17.07
N VAL A 165 -3.36 -16.62 -17.52
CA VAL A 165 -4.53 -17.45 -17.19
C VAL A 165 -5.39 -17.67 -18.43
N ASN A 166 -5.82 -18.90 -18.66
CA ASN A 166 -6.77 -19.29 -19.70
C ASN A 166 -8.21 -19.25 -19.16
N ILE A 167 -8.89 -18.14 -19.44
CA ILE A 167 -10.30 -17.95 -19.11
C ILE A 167 -11.14 -18.99 -19.86
N GLY A 168 -12.00 -19.71 -19.12
CA GLY A 168 -12.83 -20.80 -19.64
C GLY A 168 -12.35 -22.20 -19.21
N SER A 169 -11.07 -22.35 -18.82
CA SER A 169 -10.51 -23.63 -18.38
C SER A 169 -9.76 -23.57 -17.04
N GLU A 170 -9.26 -22.39 -16.64
CA GLU A 170 -8.47 -22.22 -15.43
C GLU A 170 -9.15 -21.27 -14.42
N SER A 171 -8.87 -21.51 -13.14
CA SER A 171 -9.22 -20.59 -12.05
C SER A 171 -8.23 -19.43 -11.95
N LEU A 172 -8.68 -18.30 -11.41
CA LEU A 172 -7.80 -17.23 -10.95
C LEU A 172 -7.02 -17.72 -9.73
N SER A 173 -5.83 -18.26 -9.96
CA SER A 173 -4.89 -18.58 -8.89
C SER A 173 -3.80 -17.51 -8.82
N GLY A 174 -2.91 -17.55 -7.83
CA GLY A 174 -1.75 -16.67 -7.78
C GLY A 174 -1.00 -16.75 -6.46
N SER A 175 0.33 -16.79 -6.54
CA SER A 175 1.19 -16.72 -5.36
C SER A 175 1.75 -15.30 -5.21
N LEU A 176 1.06 -14.53 -4.37
CA LEU A 176 1.37 -13.13 -4.11
C LEU A 176 2.65 -13.01 -3.28
N LYS A 177 3.53 -12.10 -3.68
CA LYS A 177 4.75 -11.77 -2.96
C LYS A 177 4.65 -10.37 -2.40
N ARG A 178 5.08 -10.19 -1.15
CA ARG A 178 5.13 -8.85 -0.55
C ARG A 178 6.21 -8.00 -1.20
N VAL A 179 5.85 -6.78 -1.60
CA VAL A 179 6.73 -5.86 -2.35
C VAL A 179 7.10 -4.61 -1.55
N VAL A 180 6.66 -4.53 -0.30
CA VAL A 180 6.98 -3.47 0.66
C VAL A 180 7.93 -3.97 1.75
N ALA A 181 8.55 -3.03 2.45
CA ALA A 181 9.32 -3.27 3.67
C ALA A 181 8.52 -2.81 4.90
N GLY A 182 8.68 -3.51 6.01
CA GLY A 182 8.12 -3.13 7.31
C GLY A 182 9.16 -2.46 8.20
N ILE A 183 8.78 -1.43 8.93
CA ILE A 183 9.59 -0.84 10.01
C ILE A 183 8.75 -0.67 11.27
N LYS A 184 9.29 -1.11 12.40
CA LYS A 184 8.72 -0.86 13.73
C LYS A 184 9.73 -0.05 14.52
N VAL A 185 9.30 1.09 15.05
CA VAL A 185 10.16 1.96 15.86
C VAL A 185 9.59 2.01 17.26
N VAL A 186 10.43 1.70 18.24
CA VAL A 186 10.12 1.77 19.67
C VAL A 186 11.12 2.70 20.33
N LEU A 187 10.64 3.85 20.80
CA LEU A 187 11.40 4.76 21.64
C LEU A 187 11.06 4.46 23.10
N LYS A 188 12.06 4.19 23.92
CA LYS A 188 11.90 3.94 25.35
C LYS A 188 13.02 4.56 26.14
N ASP A 189 12.80 4.71 27.43
CA ASP A 189 13.86 5.00 28.37
C ASP A 189 14.79 3.78 28.51
N LYS A 190 16.09 4.00 28.77
CA LYS A 190 17.08 2.92 28.90
C LYS A 190 16.73 1.94 30.02
N ASP A 191 16.18 2.42 31.12
CA ASP A 191 15.73 1.61 32.26
C ASP A 191 14.27 1.16 32.13
N ASN A 192 13.64 1.44 30.98
CA ASN A 192 12.19 1.33 30.77
C ASN A 192 11.37 2.17 31.77
N ALA A 193 11.97 3.26 32.30
CA ALA A 193 11.27 4.22 33.11
C ALA A 193 10.19 4.97 32.31
N VAL A 194 9.30 5.65 33.02
CA VAL A 194 8.31 6.52 32.37
C VAL A 194 9.04 7.65 31.66
N LEU A 195 8.81 7.79 30.35
CA LEU A 195 9.41 8.84 29.55
C LEU A 195 9.07 10.22 30.12
N SER A 196 9.93 11.22 29.92
CA SER A 196 9.70 12.58 30.44
C SER A 196 8.37 13.18 29.96
N SER A 197 7.61 13.78 30.88
CA SER A 197 6.36 14.49 30.56
C SER A 197 6.58 15.81 29.81
N SER A 198 7.85 16.24 29.68
CA SER A 198 8.28 17.40 28.88
C SER A 198 8.21 17.16 27.38
N ILE A 199 8.22 15.89 26.94
CA ILE A 199 8.03 15.51 25.54
C ILE A 199 6.59 15.85 25.15
N ASP A 200 6.45 16.67 24.11
CA ASP A 200 5.18 16.99 23.48
C ASP A 200 4.86 15.96 22.39
N SER A 201 5.77 15.80 21.42
CA SER A 201 5.59 14.86 20.30
C SER A 201 6.91 14.32 19.79
N VAL A 202 6.83 13.17 19.12
CA VAL A 202 7.99 12.52 18.49
C VAL A 202 7.64 12.15 17.06
N SER A 203 8.51 12.51 16.14
CA SER A 203 8.37 12.17 14.72
C SER A 203 9.60 11.45 14.21
N VAL A 204 9.36 10.46 13.35
CA VAL A 204 10.39 9.70 12.65
C VAL A 204 10.38 10.13 11.19
N ARG A 205 11.57 10.19 10.59
CA ARG A 205 11.75 10.26 9.14
C ARG A 205 12.71 9.16 8.69
N ILE A 206 12.38 8.52 7.58
CA ILE A 206 13.25 7.53 6.92
C ILE A 206 13.53 8.05 5.52
N THR A 207 14.80 8.29 5.21
CA THR A 207 15.21 8.81 3.90
C THR A 207 15.35 7.69 2.88
N ASN A 208 15.62 8.07 1.62
CA ASN A 208 16.07 7.16 0.57
C ASN A 208 15.09 6.02 0.25
N ILE A 209 13.79 6.27 0.38
CA ILE A 209 12.72 5.34 0.03
C ILE A 209 12.32 5.56 -1.43
N TYR A 210 12.28 4.53 -2.27
CA TYR A 210 11.85 4.68 -3.66
C TYR A 210 10.47 5.34 -3.74
N SER A 211 10.26 6.24 -4.71
CA SER A 211 9.00 6.99 -4.80
C SER A 211 7.85 6.19 -5.37
N GLU A 212 8.14 5.09 -6.06
CA GLU A 212 7.17 4.35 -6.85
C GLU A 212 7.45 2.84 -6.86
N LEU A 213 6.39 2.06 -7.04
CA LEU A 213 6.44 0.67 -7.51
C LEU A 213 5.87 0.62 -8.93
N ASN A 214 6.59 -0.02 -9.85
CA ASN A 214 6.10 -0.27 -11.20
C ASN A 214 4.87 -1.18 -11.16
N TYR A 215 3.77 -0.78 -11.80
CA TYR A 215 2.48 -1.46 -11.63
C TYR A 215 2.44 -2.86 -12.25
N TYR A 216 3.21 -3.10 -13.32
CA TYR A 216 3.28 -4.38 -14.03
C TYR A 216 4.36 -5.33 -13.51
N THR A 217 5.30 -4.87 -12.70
CA THR A 217 6.41 -5.72 -12.23
C THR A 217 6.52 -5.79 -10.72
N GLY A 218 5.84 -4.89 -9.99
CA GLY A 218 5.95 -4.74 -8.55
C GLY A 218 7.33 -4.25 -8.08
N LYS A 219 8.23 -3.87 -9.01
CA LYS A 219 9.60 -3.47 -8.68
C LYS A 219 9.68 -2.00 -8.29
N PRO A 220 10.54 -1.64 -7.32
CA PRO A 220 10.74 -0.25 -6.95
C PRO A 220 11.43 0.57 -8.04
N GLN A 221 11.01 1.82 -8.20
CA GLN A 221 11.54 2.76 -9.19
C GLN A 221 11.37 4.23 -8.72
N GLY A 222 11.84 5.15 -9.57
CA GLY A 222 11.68 6.59 -9.35
C GLY A 222 12.75 7.19 -8.42
N THR A 223 12.61 8.49 -8.14
CA THR A 223 13.57 9.24 -7.32
C THR A 223 13.30 9.02 -5.84
N PRO A 224 14.26 8.53 -5.04
CA PRO A 224 14.03 8.29 -3.62
C PRO A 224 13.60 9.54 -2.85
N ARG A 225 12.76 9.34 -1.84
CA ARG A 225 12.11 10.37 -1.01
C ARG A 225 12.21 10.04 0.47
N THR A 226 11.75 10.98 1.29
CA THR A 226 11.70 10.85 2.75
C THR A 226 10.27 10.60 3.20
N ILE A 227 10.08 9.52 3.95
CA ILE A 227 8.81 9.18 4.59
C ILE A 227 8.82 9.72 6.01
N ALA A 228 7.69 10.21 6.52
CA ALA A 228 7.56 10.60 7.93
C ALA A 228 6.31 10.03 8.58
N PHE A 229 6.42 9.73 9.86
CA PHE A 229 5.29 9.29 10.69
C PHE A 229 5.54 9.63 12.17
N PRO A 230 4.48 9.87 12.96
CA PRO A 230 4.61 10.12 14.39
C PRO A 230 4.72 8.81 15.19
N LEU A 231 5.32 8.89 16.37
CA LEU A 231 5.21 7.86 17.41
C LEU A 231 4.13 8.23 18.42
N ILE A 232 3.45 7.22 18.96
CA ILE A 232 2.34 7.39 19.90
C ILE A 232 2.82 6.91 21.27
N ARG A 233 2.59 7.73 22.30
CA ARG A 233 2.90 7.36 23.68
C ARG A 233 2.01 6.22 24.15
N SER A 234 2.60 5.23 24.79
CA SER A 234 1.86 4.16 25.47
C SER A 234 1.09 4.72 26.67
N ASN A 235 0.05 3.97 27.08
CA ASN A 235 -0.81 4.36 28.20
C ASN A 235 -0.06 4.44 29.54
N ASP A 236 0.94 3.56 29.74
CA ASP A 236 1.83 3.55 30.91
C ASP A 236 2.98 4.57 30.80
N GLY A 237 3.15 5.22 29.63
CA GLY A 237 4.13 6.26 29.39
C GLY A 237 5.58 5.78 29.26
N THR A 238 5.85 4.48 29.30
CA THR A 238 7.19 3.88 29.26
C THR A 238 7.81 3.86 27.87
N GLN A 239 6.98 3.97 26.83
CA GLN A 239 7.43 3.96 25.44
C GLN A 239 6.62 4.89 24.54
N MET A 240 7.23 5.30 23.42
CA MET A 240 6.52 5.84 22.27
C MET A 240 6.80 4.96 21.06
N SER A 241 5.75 4.43 20.44
CA SER A 241 5.88 3.52 19.30
C SER A 241 4.69 3.64 18.37
N ASN A 242 4.75 2.92 17.26
CA ASN A 242 3.59 2.70 16.41
C ASN A 242 3.50 1.22 16.06
N SER A 243 2.34 0.82 15.55
CA SER A 243 2.20 -0.39 14.76
C SER A 243 3.20 -0.39 13.59
N THR A 244 3.51 -1.58 13.06
CA THR A 244 4.44 -1.70 11.93
C THR A 244 4.02 -0.78 10.79
N VAL A 245 4.96 0.08 10.38
CA VAL A 245 4.80 1.04 9.31
C VAL A 245 5.31 0.40 8.02
N MET A 246 4.53 0.45 6.95
CA MET A 246 4.95 -0.08 5.65
C MET A 246 5.52 1.02 4.77
N LEU A 247 6.62 0.70 4.08
CA LEU A 247 7.37 1.58 3.20
C LEU A 247 7.61 0.87 1.87
N PHE A 248 7.73 1.62 0.77
CA PHE A 248 8.40 1.06 -0.40
C PHE A 248 9.86 0.69 -0.05
N PRO A 249 10.49 -0.23 -0.79
CA PRO A 249 11.89 -0.57 -0.56
C PRO A 249 12.80 0.66 -0.62
N SER A 250 13.93 0.62 0.10
CA SER A 250 14.90 1.71 0.08
C SER A 250 15.92 1.56 -1.06
N ALA A 251 16.43 2.68 -1.57
CA ALA A 251 17.48 2.72 -2.57
C ALA A 251 18.87 2.64 -1.91
N GLY A 252 19.22 1.46 -1.38
CA GLY A 252 20.42 1.29 -0.56
C GLY A 252 20.12 1.54 0.91
N LYS A 253 21.12 1.97 1.70
CA LYS A 253 20.96 2.19 3.14
C LYS A 253 20.26 3.52 3.41
N PRO A 254 19.09 3.54 4.04
CA PRO A 254 18.42 4.79 4.39
C PRO A 254 19.03 5.42 5.65
N GLU A 255 18.82 6.72 5.83
CA GLU A 255 19.08 7.42 7.10
C GLU A 255 17.78 7.47 7.91
N PHE A 256 17.85 7.01 9.14
CA PHE A 256 16.84 7.21 10.16
C PHE A 256 17.04 8.57 10.81
N GLN A 257 15.96 9.33 10.97
CA GLN A 257 15.96 10.62 11.66
C GLN A 257 14.84 10.63 12.71
N LEU A 258 15.16 11.04 13.93
CA LEU A 258 14.19 11.25 15.01
C LEU A 258 14.17 12.74 15.34
N ALA A 259 12.98 13.30 15.51
CA ALA A 259 12.79 14.63 16.10
C ALA A 259 11.84 14.53 17.29
N ILE A 260 12.33 14.93 18.46
CA ILE A 260 11.58 15.04 19.71
C ILE A 260 11.29 16.52 19.93
N ILE A 261 10.01 16.87 19.94
CA ILE A 261 9.54 18.22 20.22
C ILE A 261 9.15 18.25 21.70
N LEU A 262 9.72 19.20 22.43
CA LEU A 262 9.40 19.45 23.84
C LEU A 262 8.25 20.45 23.95
N LYS A 263 7.53 20.43 25.08
CA LYS A 263 6.40 21.35 25.35
C LYS A 263 6.78 22.83 25.36
N ASN A 264 8.06 23.15 25.55
CA ASN A 264 8.58 24.51 25.45
C ASN A 264 8.90 24.93 24.00
N GLY A 265 8.67 24.06 23.02
CA GLY A 265 8.94 24.30 21.60
C GLY A 265 10.35 23.89 21.14
N ASN A 266 11.25 23.51 22.05
CA ASN A 266 12.60 23.06 21.66
C ASN A 266 12.52 21.73 20.92
N VAL A 267 13.37 21.58 19.89
CA VAL A 267 13.46 20.36 19.09
C VAL A 267 14.82 19.70 19.31
N LYS A 268 14.80 18.44 19.74
CA LYS A 268 15.98 17.57 19.81
C LYS A 268 15.94 16.63 18.62
N SER A 269 17.05 16.54 17.87
CA SER A 269 17.12 15.75 16.64
C SER A 269 18.26 14.75 16.67
N PHE A 270 17.97 13.52 16.28
CA PHE A 270 18.94 12.44 16.11
C PHE A 270 18.92 11.94 14.68
N ARG A 271 20.07 11.49 14.15
CA ARG A 271 20.17 10.87 12.83
C ARG A 271 21.19 9.73 12.85
N GLN A 272 20.87 8.65 12.16
CA GLN A 272 21.77 7.52 11.96
C GLN A 272 21.47 6.81 10.65
N ALA A 273 22.52 6.46 9.91
CA ALA A 273 22.39 5.55 8.77
C ALA A 273 22.07 4.13 9.27
N LEU A 274 21.06 3.49 8.68
CA LEU A 274 20.74 2.10 9.00
C LEU A 274 21.81 1.15 8.47
N SER A 275 22.02 0.04 9.18
CA SER A 275 23.06 -0.94 8.84
C SER A 275 22.83 -1.64 7.49
N SER A 276 21.57 -1.76 7.07
CA SER A 276 21.15 -2.45 5.83
C SER A 276 19.99 -1.75 5.12
N PRO A 277 19.81 -2.01 3.82
CA PRO A 277 18.62 -1.58 3.09
C PRO A 277 17.33 -2.17 3.68
N LEU A 278 16.23 -1.45 3.46
CA LEU A 278 14.87 -1.92 3.70
C LEU A 278 14.40 -2.65 2.44
N ASP A 279 14.59 -3.98 2.45
CA ASP A 279 14.24 -4.86 1.34
C ASP A 279 12.75 -5.24 1.38
N ALA A 280 12.19 -5.53 0.20
CA ALA A 280 10.84 -6.08 0.10
C ALA A 280 10.72 -7.38 0.90
N ASN A 281 9.58 -7.56 1.57
CA ASN A 281 9.30 -8.72 2.44
C ASN A 281 10.23 -8.86 3.65
N ALA A 282 10.94 -7.79 4.03
CA ALA A 282 11.70 -7.71 5.28
C ALA A 282 11.05 -6.74 6.27
N LYS A 283 11.22 -7.01 7.56
CA LYS A 283 10.78 -6.14 8.65
C LYS A 283 11.97 -5.80 9.54
N LEU A 284 12.17 -4.51 9.77
CA LEU A 284 13.19 -4.00 10.69
C LEU A 284 12.53 -3.48 11.96
N THR A 285 12.94 -4.00 13.12
CA THR A 285 12.58 -3.42 14.41
C THR A 285 13.75 -2.57 14.91
N LEU A 286 13.49 -1.27 15.09
CA LEU A 286 14.41 -0.30 15.69
C LEU A 286 13.97 -0.02 17.11
N THR A 287 14.82 -0.40 18.07
CA THR A 287 14.65 -0.01 19.47
C THR A 287 15.64 1.10 19.79
N LEU A 288 15.09 2.25 20.16
CA LEU A 288 15.82 3.44 20.55
C LEU A 288 15.70 3.57 22.07
N SER A 289 16.83 3.43 22.75
CA SER A 289 16.91 3.70 24.18
C SER A 289 17.43 5.11 24.38
N LEU A 290 16.62 5.95 25.02
CA LEU A 290 17.10 7.20 25.59
C LEU A 290 17.95 6.81 26.81
N GLY A 291 19.27 6.80 26.66
CA GLY A 291 20.14 6.81 27.84
C GLY A 291 19.92 8.10 28.60
N ASP A 292 19.85 8.03 29.93
CA ASP A 292 19.89 9.22 30.78
C ASP A 292 21.11 10.08 30.33
N ILE A 293 21.18 11.39 30.47
CA ILE A 293 21.44 12.06 31.75
C ILE A 293 22.23 11.25 32.85
N PHE A 294 22.53 9.93 32.76
CA PHE A 294 23.00 8.96 33.78
C PHE A 294 23.06 7.49 33.24
N SER A 295 24.14 7.14 32.54
CA SER A 295 24.79 5.80 32.55
C SER A 295 24.02 4.46 32.38
N GLU A 296 24.46 3.75 31.33
CA GLU A 296 24.87 2.32 31.26
C GLU A 296 23.87 1.14 31.14
N GLU A 297 24.34 0.17 30.34
CA GLU A 297 23.66 -0.75 29.42
C GLU A 297 22.73 -1.83 30.02
N SER A 298 21.69 -2.24 29.27
CA SER A 298 21.62 -3.58 28.61
C SER A 298 20.22 -3.91 28.05
N SER A 299 20.20 -4.91 27.18
CA SER A 299 19.17 -5.28 26.19
C SER A 299 18.19 -6.39 26.59
N GLY A 300 17.04 -6.44 25.90
CA GLY A 300 16.14 -7.62 25.74
C GLY A 300 14.67 -7.20 25.45
N ASP A 301 13.77 -7.95 24.80
CA ASP A 301 13.77 -9.16 23.95
C ASP A 301 12.32 -9.35 23.36
N PHE A 302 12.13 -10.21 22.33
CA PHE A 302 10.91 -10.84 21.71
C PHE A 302 9.82 -9.97 20.97
N THR A 303 9.02 -10.38 19.96
CA THR A 303 8.57 -11.67 19.33
C THR A 303 8.13 -11.47 17.86
N ILE A 304 8.00 -12.62 17.15
CA ILE A 304 7.91 -12.95 15.70
C ILE A 304 6.57 -12.64 14.99
N ASP A 305 6.63 -12.18 13.72
CA ASP A 305 5.63 -12.39 12.64
C ASP A 305 6.36 -12.82 11.33
N ASP A 306 5.67 -13.47 10.37
CA ASP A 306 6.12 -14.07 9.06
C ASP A 306 6.88 -13.11 8.09
N TRP A 307 7.94 -12.47 8.58
CA TRP A 307 8.83 -11.56 7.87
C TRP A 307 10.26 -12.10 7.93
N ASN A 308 11.12 -11.63 7.02
CA ASN A 308 12.57 -11.71 7.24
C ASN A 308 12.92 -10.63 8.27
N GLU A 309 12.85 -10.98 9.55
CA GLU A 309 13.08 -10.04 10.64
C GLU A 309 14.57 -9.74 10.80
N LYS A 310 14.88 -8.45 10.88
CA LYS A 310 16.19 -7.94 11.31
C LYS A 310 15.94 -7.02 12.51
N ASN A 311 16.85 -7.07 13.47
CA ASN A 311 16.83 -6.19 14.62
C ASN A 311 18.08 -5.31 14.59
N GLU A 312 17.91 -4.02 14.84
CA GLU A 312 19.01 -3.08 15.00
C GLU A 312 18.73 -2.22 16.24
N ASN A 313 19.66 -2.24 17.18
CA ASN A 313 19.63 -1.40 18.37
C ASN A 313 20.47 -0.16 18.10
N ILE A 314 19.92 1.01 18.40
CA ILE A 314 20.59 2.29 18.18
C ILE A 314 20.60 3.05 19.50
N ASP A 315 21.80 3.28 20.02
CA ASP A 315 22.02 4.18 21.15
C ASP A 315 22.07 5.62 20.65
N ILE A 316 21.14 6.45 21.12
CA ILE A 316 21.10 7.87 20.79
C ILE A 316 22.06 8.61 21.74
N PRO A 317 23.15 9.24 21.26
CA PRO A 317 24.04 10.03 22.09
C PRO A 317 23.36 11.33 22.55
N ILE A 318 23.95 11.97 23.55
CA ILE A 318 23.47 13.23 24.14
C ILE A 318 23.32 14.30 23.05
N ILE A 319 22.12 14.87 22.92
CA ILE A 319 21.84 16.01 22.05
C ILE A 319 21.70 17.26 22.94
N GLU A 320 22.74 18.10 22.98
CA GLU A 320 22.74 19.39 23.70
C GLU A 320 21.67 20.38 23.23
#